data_AF-E0XQ44-F1
#
_entry.id   AF-E0XQ44-F1
#
_cell.length_a   1.000
_cell.length_b   1.000
_cell.length_c   1.000
_cell.angle_alpha   90.00
_cell.angle_beta   90.00
_cell.angle_gamma   90.00
#
_symmetry.space_group_name_H-M   'P 1'
#
loop_
_entity.id
_entity.type
_entity.pdbx_description
1 polymer ?
#
loop_
_entity_poly.entity_id
_entity_poly.type
_entity_poly.pdbx_seq_one_letter_code
_entity_poly.pdbx_strand_id
1 'polypeptide(L)' 'MKFSEKFTIFLGIAFVGIFLFGLAWSISTGLAGFYKGIPFWIIVIFCLCLLIYDSLKSIKK' A
#
# COMPACT_ATOMS: atom_id res chain seq x y z
N MET A 1 17.08 -16.12 4.50
CA MET A 1 17.05 -14.81 3.84
C MET A 1 18.13 -13.92 4.41
N LYS A 2 18.96 -13.37 3.54
CA LYS A 2 20.01 -12.42 3.92
C LYS A 2 19.34 -11.19 4.54
N PHE A 3 19.98 -10.57 5.52
CA PHE A 3 19.48 -9.35 6.18
C PHE A 3 19.09 -8.25 5.16
N SER A 4 19.81 -8.21 4.04
CA SER A 4 19.54 -7.35 2.90
C SER A 4 18.16 -7.57 2.26
N GLU A 5 17.67 -8.81 2.14
CA GLU A 5 16.36 -9.09 1.52
C GLU A 5 15.21 -8.59 2.41
N LYS A 6 15.33 -8.78 3.73
CA LYS A 6 14.33 -8.28 4.69
C LYS A 6 14.26 -6.76 4.67
N PHE A 7 15.41 -6.09 4.55
CA PHE A 7 15.47 -4.63 4.47
C PHE A 7 14.85 -4.11 3.17
N THR A 8 15.12 -4.75 2.03
CA THR A 8 14.52 -4.41 0.74
C THR A 8 13.00 -4.59 0.75
N ILE A 9 12.49 -5.69 1.31
CA ILE A 9 11.06 -5.93 1.46
C ILE A 9 10.42 -4.86 2.34
N PHE A 10 11.03 -4.54 3.49
CA PHE A 10 10.53 -3.50 4.39
C PHE A 10 10.48 -2.12 3.72
N LEU A 11 11.55 -1.74 3.00
CA LEU A 11 11.62 -0.49 2.28
C LEU A 11 10.57 -0.41 1.18
N GLY A 12 10.33 -1.51 0.45
CA GLY A 12 9.29 -1.62 -0.56
C GLY A 12 7.89 -1.43 0.02
N ILE A 13 7.58 -2.08 1.15
CA ILE A 13 6.29 -1.91 1.83
C ILE A 13 6.09 -0.46 2.28
N ALA A 14 7.12 0.15 2.86
CA ALA A 14 7.05 1.54 3.34
C ALA A 14 6.81 2.52 2.17
N PHE A 15 7.55 2.40 1.07
CA PHE A 15 7.38 3.25 -0.10
C PHE A 15 6.00 3.09 -0.75
N VAL A 16 5.56 1.84 -0.93
CA VAL A 16 4.25 1.53 -1.53
C VAL A 16 3.11 2.02 -0.63
N GLY A 17 3.24 1.84 0.69
CA GLY A 17 2.27 2.32 1.67
C GLY A 17 2.11 3.84 1.68
N ILE A 18 3.22 4.59 1.73
CA ILE A 18 3.21 6.06 1.69
C ILE A 18 2.62 6.55 0.36
N PHE A 19 2.99 5.91 -0.76
CA PHE A 19 2.46 6.23 -2.07
C PHE A 19 0.94 6.02 -2.16
N LEU A 20 0.42 4.87 -1.74
CA LEU A 20 -1.01 4.57 -1.73
C LEU A 20 -1.82 5.51 -0.83
N PHE A 21 -1.29 5.86 0.35
CA PHE A 21 -1.92 6.82 1.25
C PHE A 21 -1.97 8.23 0.67
N GLY A 22 -0.85 8.70 0.10
CA GLY A 22 -0.77 10.00 -0.57
C GLY A 22 -1.69 10.07 -1.80
N LEU A 23 -1.74 8.99 -2.58
CA LEU A 23 -2.66 8.83 -3.71
C LEU A 23 -4.12 8.88 -3.23
N ALA A 24 -4.46 8.21 -2.13
CA ALA A 24 -5.81 8.23 -1.55
C ALA A 24 -6.24 9.61 -1.09
N TRP A 25 -5.35 10.32 -0.42
CA TRP A 25 -5.58 11.67 0.02
C TRP A 25 -5.76 12.63 -1.16
N SER A 26 -4.88 12.55 -2.15
CA SER A 26 -4.93 13.40 -3.35
C SER A 26 -6.19 13.16 -4.18
N ILE A 27 -6.59 11.89 -4.39
CA ILE A 27 -7.81 11.56 -5.15
C ILE A 27 -9.07 11.98 -4.38
N SER A 28 -9.09 11.79 -3.06
CA SER A 28 -10.23 12.17 -2.21
C SER A 28 -10.43 13.69 -2.08
N THR A 29 -9.40 14.50 -2.33
CA THR A 29 -9.45 15.96 -2.16
C THR A 29 -9.41 16.75 -3.47
N GLY A 30 -8.77 16.22 -4.51
CA GLY A 30 -8.32 17.04 -5.64
C GLY A 30 -8.83 16.65 -7.03
N LEU A 31 -9.28 15.40 -7.29
CA LEU A 31 -9.52 14.94 -8.67
C LEU A 31 -10.81 14.15 -8.91
N ALA A 32 -11.33 13.44 -7.89
CA ALA A 32 -12.52 12.61 -8.02
C ALA A 32 -13.55 13.07 -6.97
N GLY A 33 -14.36 14.06 -7.33
CA GLY A 33 -15.49 14.57 -6.54
C GLY A 33 -16.64 13.56 -6.34
N PHE A 34 -16.33 12.28 -6.12
CA PHE A 34 -17.30 11.32 -5.63
C PHE A 34 -17.59 11.65 -4.17
N TYR A 35 -18.89 11.73 -3.82
CA TYR A 35 -19.38 11.86 -2.45
C TYR A 35 -18.55 10.95 -1.52
N LYS A 36 -17.57 11.53 -0.82
CA LYS A 36 -16.74 10.97 0.28
C LYS A 36 -15.49 10.13 -0.03
N GLY A 37 -15.03 9.91 -1.28
CA GLY A 37 -13.75 9.18 -1.50
C GLY A 37 -13.69 7.73 -0.94
N ILE A 38 -14.81 7.22 -0.41
CA ILE A 38 -14.98 5.90 0.20
C ILE A 38 -14.59 4.74 -0.72
N PRO A 39 -15.02 4.69 -2.00
CA PRO A 39 -14.64 3.57 -2.88
C PRO A 39 -13.12 3.50 -3.09
N PHE A 40 -12.44 4.64 -3.07
CA PHE A 40 -10.99 4.67 -3.25
C PHE A 40 -10.24 4.16 -2.02
N TRP A 41 -10.70 4.52 -0.82
CA TRP A 41 -10.15 4.01 0.44
C TRP A 41 -10.27 2.48 0.56
N ILE A 42 -11.37 1.91 0.06
CA ILE A 42 -11.58 0.44 0.02
C ILE A 42 -10.52 -0.24 -0.86
N ILE A 43 -10.23 0.31 -2.03
CA ILE A 43 -9.21 -0.22 -2.95
C ILE A 43 -7.81 -0.13 -2.31
N VAL A 44 -7.51 0.97 -1.62
CA VAL A 44 -6.23 1.19 -0.94
C VAL A 44 -6.03 0.20 0.20
N ILE A 45 -7.05 -0.03 1.02
CA ILE A 45 -7.05 -1.03 2.09
C ILE A 45 -6.84 -2.44 1.52
N PHE A 46 -7.54 -2.77 0.43
CA PHE A 46 -7.38 -4.06 -0.24
C PHE A 46 -5.96 -4.26 -0.77
N CYS A 47 -5.37 -3.23 -1.38
CA CYS A 47 -4.00 -3.25 -1.89
C CYS A 47 -2.97 -3.41 -0.76
N LEU A 48 -3.17 -2.72 0.38
CA LEU A 48 -2.35 -2.88 1.58
C LEU A 48 -2.42 -4.31 2.13
N CYS A 49 -3.60 -4.94 2.17
CA CYS A 49 -3.74 -6.33 2.58
C CYS A 49 -2.99 -7.30 1.66
N LEU A 50 -3.07 -7.10 0.33
CA LEU A 50 -2.32 -7.90 -0.64
C LEU A 50 -0.81 -7.70 -0.50
N LEU A 51 -0.35 -6.47 -0.26
CA LEU A 51 1.05 -6.15 -0.04
C LEU A 51 1.60 -6.85 1.22
N ILE A 52 0.83 -6.87 2.31
CA ILE A 52 1.19 -7.59 3.53
C ILE A 52 1.24 -9.10 3.26
N TYR A 53 0.25 -9.64 2.54
CA TYR A 53 0.23 -11.06 2.17
C TYR A 53 1.44 -11.45 1.31
N ASP A 54 1.75 -10.65 0.29
CA ASP A 54 2.90 -10.88 -0.58
C ASP A 54 4.22 -10.78 0.18
N SER A 55 4.33 -9.83 1.10
CA SER A 55 5.49 -9.67 1.97
C SER A 55 5.67 -10.86 2.92
N LEU A 56 4.59 -11.35 3.53
CA LEU A 56 4.61 -12.54 4.38
C LEU A 56 4.96 -13.80 3.59
N LYS A 57 4.40 -13.96 2.39
CA LYS A 57 4.72 -15.05 1.47
C LYS A 57 6.18 -14.98 1.02
N SER A 58 6.69 -13.79 0.74
CA SER A 58 8.08 -13.55 0.39
C SER A 58 9.04 -13.79 1.55
N ILE A 59 8.60 -13.70 2.81
CA ILE A 59 9.42 -14.03 4.00
C ILE A 59 9.40 -15.54 4.32
N LYS A 60 8.30 -16.23 3.99
CA LYS A 60 8.13 -17.67 4.26
C LYS A 60 8.79 -18.59 3.21
N LYS A 61 9.15 -18.03 2.05
CA LYS A 61 9.84 -18.74 0.96
C LYS A 61 11.33 -18.93 1.26
#